data_AF-A0A662BNT8-F1
#
_entry.id   AF-A0A662BNT8-F1
#
_cell.length_a   1.000
_cell.length_b   1.000
_cell.length_c   1.000
_cell.angle_alpha   90.00
_cell.angle_beta   90.00
_cell.angle_gamma   90.00
#
_symmetry.space_group_name_H-M   'P 1'
#
loop_
_entity.id
_entity.type
_entity.pdbx_description
1 polymer ?
#
loop_
_entity_poly.entity_id
_entity_poly.type
_entity_poly.pdbx_seq_one_letter_code
_entity_poly.pdbx_strand_id
1 'polypeptide(L)'
;MNMSRAVDDVIITAATGNALDGDGGNVGFPAGQVIGSASTVMSLDVVLQVDELFGQNDVDPDEAKVMVINPTIKRKLMQLLEVTSSDFQAQKALATGVLPNWMGYTWIVSNRLLNPDAADGDVSCLAFTKKALGLHVARDITAKVGERTDMSFAWQLYCMMSMAAVRVEDEHIVHVHLKNSIS
;
A
#
# COMPACT_ATOMS: atom_id res chain seq x y z
N MET A 1 -6.20 7.42 -18.53
CA MET A 1 -5.70 6.77 -17.29
C MET A 1 -5.58 5.28 -17.57
N ASN A 2 -4.43 4.66 -17.29
CA ASN A 2 -4.24 3.23 -17.48
C ASN A 2 -5.07 2.46 -16.44
N MET A 3 -5.91 1.52 -16.90
CA MET A 3 -6.88 0.78 -16.07
C MET A 3 -6.24 0.17 -14.83
N SER A 4 -5.04 -0.41 -14.95
CA SER A 4 -4.31 -1.04 -13.83
C SER A 4 -3.98 -0.05 -12.71
N ARG A 5 -3.68 1.21 -13.02
CA ARG A 5 -3.37 2.20 -11.99
C ARG A 5 -4.63 2.63 -11.23
N ALA A 6 -5.79 2.59 -11.87
CA ALA A 6 -7.07 2.88 -11.21
C ALA A 6 -7.47 1.74 -10.25
N VAL A 7 -7.10 0.49 -10.55
CA VAL A 7 -7.25 -0.64 -9.62
C VAL A 7 -6.44 -0.39 -8.35
N ASP A 8 -5.17 0.01 -8.50
CA ASP A 8 -4.30 0.29 -7.35
C ASP A 8 -4.91 1.34 -6.42
N ASP A 9 -5.49 2.42 -6.98
CA ASP A 9 -6.13 3.48 -6.19
C ASP A 9 -7.32 2.97 -5.38
N VAL A 10 -8.16 2.12 -5.98
CA VAL A 10 -9.34 1.55 -5.30
C VAL A 10 -8.90 0.69 -4.12
N ILE A 11 -7.85 -0.12 -4.29
CA ILE A 11 -7.34 -1.00 -3.23
C ILE A 11 -6.69 -0.18 -2.12
N ILE A 12 -5.81 0.76 -2.46
CA ILE A 12 -5.12 1.61 -1.48
C ILE A 12 -6.12 2.45 -0.69
N THR A 13 -7.16 2.98 -1.35
CA THR A 13 -8.19 3.79 -0.69
C THR A 13 -9.03 2.94 0.26
N ALA A 14 -9.39 1.72 -0.15
CA ALA A 14 -10.13 0.80 0.71
C ALA A 14 -9.30 0.34 1.92
N ALA A 15 -7.97 0.25 1.78
CA ALA A 15 -7.08 -0.26 2.82
C ALA A 15 -7.02 0.59 4.10
N THR A 16 -7.24 1.90 4.02
CA THR A 16 -7.36 2.77 5.21
C THR A 16 -8.78 3.26 5.44
N GLY A 17 -9.72 2.84 4.59
CA GLY A 17 -11.12 3.25 4.62
C GLY A 17 -11.96 2.51 5.66
N ASN A 18 -13.18 3.00 5.83
CA ASN A 18 -14.20 2.32 6.63
C ASN A 18 -14.58 0.98 5.99
N ALA A 19 -14.61 -0.08 6.78
CA ALA A 19 -15.24 -1.33 6.41
C ALA A 19 -16.73 -1.31 6.77
N LEU A 20 -17.50 -2.24 6.23
CA LEU A 20 -18.90 -2.45 6.63
C LEU A 20 -18.96 -3.73 7.48
N ASP A 21 -19.66 -3.68 8.60
CA ASP A 21 -20.04 -4.89 9.34
C ASP A 21 -21.18 -5.64 8.62
N GLY A 22 -21.49 -6.85 9.09
CA GLY A 22 -22.56 -7.68 8.54
C GLY A 22 -23.96 -7.08 8.67
N ASP A 23 -24.13 -6.03 9.48
CA ASP A 23 -25.37 -5.31 9.71
C ASP A 23 -25.43 -3.96 8.96
N GLY A 24 -24.38 -3.64 8.17
CA GLY A 24 -24.27 -2.42 7.37
C GLY A 24 -23.75 -1.19 8.13
N GLY A 25 -23.25 -1.36 9.35
CA GLY A 25 -22.58 -0.35 10.15
C GLY A 25 -21.15 -0.08 9.66
N ASN A 26 -20.71 1.19 9.75
CA ASN A 26 -19.35 1.57 9.41
C ASN A 26 -18.38 1.19 10.53
N VAL A 27 -17.40 0.36 10.21
CA VAL A 27 -16.27 0.04 11.07
C VAL A 27 -15.07 0.87 10.62
N GLY A 28 -14.67 1.83 11.46
CA GLY A 28 -13.47 2.64 11.23
C GLY A 28 -12.19 1.81 11.22
N PHE A 29 -11.10 2.38 10.71
CA PHE A 29 -9.80 1.72 10.84
C PHE A 29 -9.40 1.65 12.33
N PRO A 30 -9.03 0.48 12.87
CA PRO A 30 -8.71 0.34 14.28
C PRO A 30 -7.45 1.13 14.63
N ALA A 31 -7.55 2.02 15.61
CA ALA A 31 -6.43 2.86 16.05
C ALA A 31 -5.24 2.05 16.58
N GLY A 32 -5.48 0.84 17.11
CA GLY A 32 -4.42 -0.09 17.53
C GLY A 32 -3.60 -0.69 16.39
N GLN A 33 -4.09 -0.60 15.14
CA GLN A 33 -3.37 -1.03 13.94
C GLN A 33 -2.63 0.13 13.24
N VAL A 34 -2.50 1.28 13.91
CA VAL A 34 -1.79 2.45 13.39
C VAL A 34 -0.45 2.60 14.12
N ILE A 35 0.63 2.65 13.35
CA ILE A 35 1.98 2.89 13.86
C ILE A 35 2.50 4.22 13.32
N GLY A 36 3.03 5.04 14.22
CA GLY A 36 3.62 6.34 13.88
C GLY A 36 2.61 7.49 13.90
N SER A 37 2.99 8.57 13.25
CA SER A 37 2.23 9.82 13.16
C SER A 37 2.77 10.67 12.00
N ALA A 38 2.09 11.76 11.65
CA ALA A 38 2.57 12.73 10.67
C ALA A 38 3.95 13.35 11.00
N SER A 39 4.41 13.24 12.25
CA SER A 39 5.75 13.70 12.67
C SER A 39 6.81 12.61 12.68
N THR A 40 6.42 11.34 12.60
CA THR A 40 7.34 10.20 12.73
C THR A 40 8.10 9.98 11.43
N VAL A 41 9.42 10.01 11.48
CA VAL A 41 10.29 9.69 10.33
C VAL A 41 10.59 8.20 10.32
N MET A 42 10.67 7.60 9.13
CA MET A 42 11.00 6.19 8.97
C MET A 42 12.33 5.81 9.64
N SER A 43 12.28 4.79 10.49
CA SER A 43 13.43 4.21 11.19
C SER A 43 13.32 2.69 11.25
N LEU A 44 14.38 2.02 11.71
CA LEU A 44 14.38 0.56 11.91
C LEU A 44 13.42 0.14 13.03
N ASP A 45 13.27 0.98 14.04
CA ASP A 45 12.32 0.77 15.16
C ASP A 45 10.88 0.71 14.67
N VAL A 46 10.48 1.58 13.74
CA VAL A 46 9.13 1.53 13.13
C VAL A 46 8.86 0.19 12.45
N VAL A 47 9.85 -0.42 11.79
CA VAL A 47 9.67 -1.72 11.12
C VAL A 47 9.59 -2.85 12.13
N LEU A 48 10.36 -2.77 13.22
CA LEU A 48 10.26 -3.72 14.32
C LEU A 48 8.90 -3.61 15.03
N GLN A 49 8.37 -2.40 15.23
CA GLN A 49 7.04 -2.20 15.79
C GLN A 49 5.94 -2.82 14.91
N VAL A 50 6.07 -2.72 13.58
CA VAL A 50 5.14 -3.40 12.65
C VAL A 50 5.22 -4.91 12.81
N ASP A 51 6.42 -5.48 12.92
CA ASP A 51 6.60 -6.92 13.10
C ASP A 51 6.10 -7.40 14.47
N GLU A 52 6.34 -6.61 15.52
CA GLU A 52 5.81 -6.85 16.87
C GLU A 52 4.28 -6.87 16.86
N LEU A 53 3.65 -5.91 16.19
CA LEU A 53 2.19 -5.83 16.10
C LEU A 53 1.60 -7.03 15.35
N PHE A 54 2.22 -7.47 14.25
CA PHE A 54 1.82 -8.72 13.58
C PHE A 54 1.97 -9.94 14.50
N GLY A 55 3.01 -9.99 15.33
CA GLY A 55 3.20 -11.03 16.33
C GLY A 55 2.17 -10.96 17.47
N GLN A 56 1.80 -9.77 17.92
CA GLN A 56 0.75 -9.56 18.93
C GLN A 56 -0.65 -9.94 18.42
N ASN A 57 -0.88 -9.80 17.11
CA ASN A 57 -2.11 -10.21 16.43
C ASN A 57 -2.13 -11.71 16.08
N ASP A 58 -1.16 -12.52 16.53
CA ASP A 58 -1.04 -13.96 16.24
C ASP A 58 -1.04 -14.29 14.73
N VAL A 59 -0.54 -13.38 13.88
CA VAL A 59 -0.43 -13.62 12.44
C VAL A 59 0.68 -14.63 12.16
N ASP A 60 0.36 -15.67 11.41
CA ASP A 60 1.29 -16.75 11.08
C ASP A 60 2.57 -16.19 10.40
N PRO A 61 3.77 -16.46 10.95
CA PRO A 61 5.04 -16.06 10.36
C PRO A 61 5.25 -16.54 8.92
N ASP A 62 4.63 -17.67 8.54
CA ASP A 62 4.73 -18.24 7.19
C ASP A 62 3.88 -17.49 6.15
N GLU A 63 2.97 -16.60 6.60
CA GLU A 63 2.20 -15.76 5.68
C GLU A 63 3.08 -14.71 5.00
N ALA A 64 2.97 -14.65 3.67
CA ALA A 64 3.70 -13.67 2.88
C ALA A 64 3.22 -12.25 3.21
N LYS A 65 4.08 -11.48 3.86
CA LYS A 65 3.85 -10.08 4.22
C LYS A 65 4.37 -9.14 3.14
N VAL A 66 3.59 -8.11 2.84
CA VAL A 66 3.91 -7.09 1.84
C VAL A 66 3.91 -5.71 2.51
N MET A 67 4.92 -4.92 2.19
CA MET A 67 5.06 -3.53 2.63
C MET A 67 5.01 -2.61 1.42
N VAL A 68 4.06 -1.67 1.40
CA VAL A 68 3.93 -0.66 0.35
C VAL A 68 4.39 0.68 0.88
N ILE A 69 5.43 1.24 0.24
CA ILE A 69 6.11 2.46 0.68
C ILE A 69 6.28 3.49 -0.44
N ASN A 70 6.48 4.76 -0.06
CA ASN A 70 6.78 5.85 -0.98
C ASN A 70 8.28 5.88 -1.35
N PRO A 71 8.72 6.44 -2.51
CA PRO A 71 10.14 6.51 -2.86
C PRO A 71 11.02 7.27 -1.87
N THR A 72 10.48 8.31 -1.22
CA THR A 72 11.21 9.08 -0.20
C THR A 72 11.58 8.20 0.99
N ILE A 73 10.61 7.41 1.47
CA ILE A 73 10.77 6.45 2.56
C ILE A 73 11.73 5.35 2.16
N LYS A 74 11.64 4.85 0.92
CA LYS A 74 12.62 3.94 0.34
C LYS A 74 14.04 4.51 0.41
N ARG A 75 14.24 5.78 0.03
CA ARG A 75 15.57 6.41 0.10
C ARG A 75 16.10 6.44 1.53
N LYS A 76 15.25 6.75 2.51
CA LYS A 76 15.62 6.72 3.93
C LYS A 76 15.98 5.31 4.40
N LEU A 77 15.21 4.29 4.00
CA LEU A 77 15.48 2.91 4.36
C LEU A 77 16.83 2.42 3.79
N MET A 78 17.13 2.78 2.53
CA MET A 78 18.43 2.45 1.91
C MET A 78 19.61 3.06 2.67
N GLN A 79 19.48 4.30 3.16
CA GLN A 79 20.49 4.93 4.02
C GLN A 79 20.64 4.20 5.36
N LEU A 80 19.54 3.76 5.96
CA LEU A 80 19.60 2.98 7.21
C LEU A 80 20.28 1.62 7.01
N LEU A 81 19.99 0.93 5.91
CA LEU A 81 20.59 -0.38 5.59
C LEU A 81 22.10 -0.27 5.34
N GLU A 82 22.55 0.81 4.71
CA GLU A 82 23.97 1.08 4.47
C GLU A 82 24.74 1.31 5.78
N VAL A 83 24.16 2.03 6.74
CA VAL A 83 24.80 2.33 8.03
C VAL A 83 24.82 1.13 8.98
N THR A 84 23.85 0.22 8.86
CA THR A 84 23.69 -0.91 9.79
C THR A 84 24.30 -2.22 9.30
N SER A 85 24.51 -2.37 7.99
CA SER A 85 25.03 -3.61 7.40
C SER A 85 26.36 -3.39 6.69
N SER A 86 27.43 -4.00 7.21
CA SER A 86 28.74 -4.07 6.54
C SER A 86 28.79 -5.10 5.39
N ASP A 87 27.66 -5.63 4.94
CA ASP A 87 27.60 -6.88 4.18
C ASP A 87 27.00 -6.75 2.76
N PHE A 88 27.29 -7.75 1.92
CA PHE A 88 27.07 -7.80 0.47
C PHE A 88 25.63 -7.51 0.00
N GLN A 89 24.62 -7.76 0.85
CA GLN A 89 23.21 -7.53 0.50
C GLN A 89 22.83 -6.05 0.49
N ALA A 90 23.41 -5.22 1.37
CA ALA A 90 23.26 -3.77 1.30
C ALA A 90 23.90 -3.21 0.02
N GLN A 91 25.08 -3.72 -0.35
CA GLN A 91 25.74 -3.34 -1.60
C GLN A 91 24.95 -3.75 -2.86
N LYS A 92 24.32 -4.94 -2.87
CA LYS A 92 23.43 -5.37 -3.96
C LYS A 92 22.15 -4.52 -4.05
N ALA A 93 21.59 -4.12 -2.91
CA ALA A 93 20.44 -3.22 -2.87
C ALA A 93 20.78 -1.88 -3.53
N LEU A 94 21.93 -1.27 -3.19
CA LEU A 94 22.38 -0.02 -3.80
C LEU A 94 22.65 -0.17 -5.31
N ALA A 95 23.25 -1.29 -5.74
CA ALA A 95 23.58 -1.52 -7.13
C ALA A 95 22.34 -1.74 -8.03
N THR A 96 21.31 -2.42 -7.49
CA THR A 96 20.08 -2.74 -8.24
C THR A 96 18.99 -1.68 -8.07
N GLY A 97 19.10 -0.85 -7.04
CA GLY A 97 18.07 0.11 -6.66
C GLY A 97 16.76 -0.54 -6.20
N VAL A 98 16.72 -1.87 -6.00
CA VAL A 98 15.58 -2.63 -5.49
C VAL A 98 15.88 -3.00 -4.04
N LEU A 99 14.90 -2.83 -3.15
CA LEU A 99 15.03 -3.28 -1.77
C LEU A 99 15.05 -4.82 -1.78
N PRO A 100 16.07 -5.46 -1.20
CA PRO A 100 16.03 -6.91 -0.99
C PRO A 100 14.89 -7.25 -0.04
N ASN A 101 14.44 -8.50 -0.06
CA ASN A 101 13.51 -9.00 0.93
C ASN A 101 14.20 -8.93 2.31
N TRP A 102 13.81 -7.91 3.09
CA TRP A 102 14.35 -7.61 4.41
C TRP A 102 13.26 -7.87 5.44
N MET A 103 13.61 -8.60 6.50
CA MET A 103 12.69 -9.06 7.56
C MET A 103 11.49 -9.90 7.06
N GLY A 104 11.61 -10.56 5.91
CA GLY A 104 10.52 -11.39 5.35
C GLY A 104 9.44 -10.61 4.61
N TYR A 105 9.59 -9.29 4.44
CA TYR A 105 8.65 -8.44 3.72
C TYR A 105 9.01 -8.29 2.23
N THR A 106 7.99 -8.42 1.39
CA THR A 106 8.09 -7.98 -0.01
C THR A 106 7.86 -6.48 -0.08
N TRP A 107 8.90 -5.73 -0.46
CA TRP A 107 8.86 -4.27 -0.52
C TRP A 107 8.38 -3.78 -1.90
N ILE A 108 7.24 -3.10 -1.92
CA ILE A 108 6.65 -2.50 -3.12
C ILE A 108 6.71 -0.97 -2.99
N VAL A 109 7.12 -0.30 -4.06
CA VAL A 109 7.19 1.16 -4.10
C VAL A 109 6.01 1.71 -4.89
N SER A 110 5.23 2.61 -4.29
CA SER A 110 4.11 3.28 -4.95
C SER A 110 4.12 4.78 -4.68
N ASN A 111 3.83 5.56 -5.72
CA ASN A 111 3.64 7.02 -5.65
C ASN A 111 2.17 7.42 -5.42
N ARG A 112 1.29 6.42 -5.23
CA ARG A 112 -0.17 6.61 -5.14
C ARG A 112 -0.71 6.33 -3.75
N LEU A 113 0.19 6.23 -2.76
CA LEU A 113 -0.19 6.14 -1.36
C LEU A 113 -0.94 7.41 -0.96
N LEU A 114 -1.87 7.25 -0.02
CA LEU A 114 -2.66 8.37 0.48
C LEU A 114 -1.79 9.27 1.35
N ASN A 115 -2.00 10.58 1.22
CA ASN A 115 -1.43 11.61 2.08
C ASN A 115 -2.60 12.18 2.89
N PRO A 116 -2.90 11.63 4.08
CA PRO A 116 -4.07 12.03 4.85
C PRO A 116 -3.98 13.49 5.30
N ASP A 117 -2.78 14.04 5.47
CA ASP A 117 -2.54 15.47 5.66
C ASP A 117 -1.69 16.05 4.52
N ALA A 118 -2.39 16.65 3.56
CA ALA A 118 -1.75 17.33 2.43
C ALA A 118 -0.90 18.55 2.83
N ALA A 119 -1.06 19.10 4.04
CA ALA A 119 -0.33 20.27 4.51
C ALA A 119 1.02 19.92 5.15
N ASP A 120 1.08 18.83 5.92
CA ASP A 120 2.27 18.44 6.68
C ASP A 120 3.22 17.51 5.91
N GLY A 121 2.82 17.08 4.70
CA GLY A 121 3.62 16.22 3.86
C GLY A 121 3.80 14.86 4.51
N ASP A 122 2.71 14.25 4.96
CA ASP A 122 2.70 12.89 5.49
C ASP A 122 2.42 11.86 4.39
N VAL A 123 2.56 10.58 4.75
CA VAL A 123 2.26 9.45 3.87
C VAL A 123 1.73 8.28 4.68
N SER A 124 0.69 7.64 4.13
CA SER A 124 0.13 6.39 4.64
C SER A 124 0.79 5.21 3.95
N CYS A 125 1.81 4.65 4.58
CA CYS A 125 2.37 3.37 4.16
C CYS A 125 1.48 2.22 4.68
N LEU A 126 1.52 1.08 3.99
CA LEU A 126 0.66 -0.06 4.31
C LEU A 126 1.52 -1.33 4.49
N ALA A 127 1.25 -2.05 5.56
CA ALA A 127 1.75 -3.41 5.79
C ALA A 127 0.55 -4.36 5.78
N PHE A 128 0.55 -5.40 4.97
CA PHE A 128 -0.55 -6.37 5.00
C PHE A 128 -0.15 -7.75 4.50
N THR A 129 -0.94 -8.74 4.92
CA THR A 129 -0.93 -10.10 4.36
C THR A 129 -2.04 -10.26 3.32
N LYS A 130 -2.07 -11.41 2.63
CA LYS A 130 -3.07 -11.70 1.59
C LYS A 130 -4.52 -11.73 2.10
N LYS A 131 -4.73 -11.98 3.39
CA LYS A 131 -6.08 -12.09 3.99
C LYS A 131 -6.69 -10.75 4.37
N ALA A 132 -5.88 -9.70 4.48
CA ALA A 132 -6.33 -8.42 5.02
C ALA A 132 -7.35 -7.70 4.14
N LEU A 133 -7.23 -7.83 2.81
CA LEU A 133 -8.05 -7.10 1.83
C LEU A 133 -8.76 -8.05 0.87
N GLY A 134 -10.07 -7.84 0.73
CA GLY A 134 -10.91 -8.50 -0.25
C GLY A 134 -11.18 -7.58 -1.43
N LEU A 135 -10.90 -8.05 -2.64
CA LEU A 135 -11.26 -7.38 -3.89
C LEU A 135 -12.47 -8.08 -4.52
N HIS A 136 -13.53 -7.32 -4.80
CA HIS A 136 -14.67 -7.78 -5.56
C HIS A 136 -14.70 -7.11 -6.94
N VAL A 137 -14.75 -7.93 -8.00
CA VAL A 137 -14.89 -7.46 -9.37
C VAL A 137 -16.31 -7.77 -9.84
N ALA A 138 -17.18 -6.76 -9.83
CA ALA A 138 -18.57 -6.88 -10.24
C ALA A 138 -18.70 -7.02 -11.76
N ARG A 139 -17.81 -6.36 -12.51
CA ARG A 139 -17.73 -6.49 -13.96
C ARG A 139 -16.30 -6.37 -14.44
N ASP A 140 -15.84 -7.43 -15.08
CA ASP A 140 -14.52 -7.50 -15.68
C ASP A 140 -14.39 -6.54 -16.87
N ILE A 141 -13.16 -6.37 -17.37
CA ILE A 141 -12.80 -5.43 -18.42
C ILE A 141 -13.63 -5.72 -19.68
N THR A 142 -14.48 -4.76 -20.04
CA THR A 142 -15.22 -4.80 -21.31
C THR A 142 -14.82 -3.61 -22.16
N ALA A 143 -14.28 -3.92 -23.35
CA ALA A 143 -13.93 -2.95 -24.37
C ALA A 143 -14.95 -3.00 -25.51
N LYS A 144 -15.38 -1.84 -25.97
CA LYS A 144 -16.20 -1.68 -27.18
C LYS A 144 -15.56 -0.66 -28.09
N VAL A 145 -15.56 -0.98 -29.38
CA VAL A 145 -15.10 -0.09 -30.43
C VAL A 145 -16.30 0.21 -31.31
N GLY A 146 -16.54 1.49 -31.57
CA GLY A 146 -17.63 1.94 -32.41
C GLY A 146 -17.27 3.25 -33.09
N GLU A 147 -17.82 3.44 -34.28
CA GLU A 147 -17.69 4.69 -35.03
C GLU A 147 -18.77 5.67 -34.54
N ARG A 148 -18.37 6.90 -34.24
CA ARG A 148 -19.30 7.98 -33.89
C ARG A 148 -19.69 8.76 -35.13
N THR A 149 -20.86 8.47 -35.67
CA THR A 149 -21.41 9.13 -36.87
C THR A 149 -21.70 10.62 -36.65
N ASP A 150 -21.87 11.06 -35.40
CA ASP A 150 -22.07 12.45 -34.99
C ASP A 150 -20.77 13.26 -34.89
N MET A 151 -19.61 12.62 -34.80
CA MET A 151 -18.29 13.26 -34.75
C MET A 151 -17.42 12.80 -35.92
N SER A 152 -17.84 13.15 -37.13
CA SER A 152 -17.07 12.93 -38.36
C SER A 152 -16.62 11.49 -38.55
N PHE A 153 -17.43 10.52 -38.11
CA PHE A 153 -17.11 9.09 -38.26
C PHE A 153 -15.80 8.70 -37.57
N ALA A 154 -15.48 9.36 -36.44
CA ALA A 154 -14.30 9.04 -35.66
C ALA A 154 -14.49 7.70 -34.94
N TRP A 155 -13.44 6.87 -34.94
CA TRP A 155 -13.37 5.66 -34.13
C TRP A 155 -13.25 6.00 -32.65
N GLN A 156 -14.21 5.56 -31.85
CA GLN A 156 -14.19 5.72 -30.41
C GLN A 156 -13.97 4.36 -29.73
N LEU A 157 -13.03 4.36 -28.77
CA LEU A 157 -12.77 3.23 -27.91
C LEU A 157 -13.38 3.52 -26.54
N TYR A 158 -14.21 2.60 -26.07
CA TYR A 158 -14.74 2.61 -24.72
C TYR A 158 -14.23 1.39 -23.97
N CYS A 159 -13.72 1.58 -22.77
CA CYS A 159 -13.28 0.51 -21.89
C CYS A 159 -13.82 0.78 -20.49
N MET A 160 -14.48 -0.21 -19.89
CA MET A 160 -15.04 -0.12 -18.55
C MET A 160 -14.73 -1.38 -17.73
N MET A 161 -14.65 -1.18 -16.43
CA MET A 161 -14.49 -2.20 -15.41
C MET A 161 -15.14 -1.67 -14.13
N SER A 162 -15.77 -2.55 -13.35
CA SER A 162 -16.40 -2.19 -12.08
C SER A 162 -15.89 -3.11 -10.99
N MET A 163 -15.27 -2.52 -9.97
CA MET A 163 -14.68 -3.22 -8.84
C MET A 163 -14.78 -2.38 -7.57
N ALA A 164 -14.72 -3.05 -6.44
CA ALA A 164 -14.60 -2.45 -5.12
C ALA A 164 -13.70 -3.34 -4.25
N ALA A 165 -13.01 -2.73 -3.30
CA ALA A 165 -12.21 -3.44 -2.32
C ALA A 165 -12.69 -3.08 -0.90
N VAL A 166 -12.50 -3.98 0.05
CA VAL A 166 -12.84 -3.78 1.47
C VAL A 166 -11.84 -4.53 2.35
N ARG A 167 -11.65 -4.05 3.58
CA ARG A 167 -10.92 -4.78 4.62
C ARG A 167 -11.73 -5.99 5.09
N VAL A 168 -11.08 -7.12 5.27
CA VAL A 168 -11.70 -8.40 5.67
C VAL A 168 -11.23 -8.79 7.07
N GLU A 169 -9.91 -8.80 7.28
CA GLU A 169 -9.30 -9.10 8.58
C GLU A 169 -8.40 -7.94 8.98
N ASP A 170 -8.87 -7.18 9.98
CA ASP A 170 -8.21 -5.96 10.41
C ASP A 170 -6.90 -6.20 11.16
N GLU A 171 -6.74 -7.38 11.76
CA GLU A 171 -5.52 -7.85 12.43
C GLU A 171 -4.35 -8.09 11.45
N HIS A 172 -4.68 -8.29 10.17
CA HIS A 172 -3.75 -8.62 9.10
C HIS A 172 -3.28 -7.39 8.31
N ILE A 173 -3.68 -6.18 8.71
CA ILE A 173 -3.27 -4.90 8.10
C ILE A 173 -2.81 -3.90 9.16
N VAL A 174 -1.64 -3.29 8.92
CA VAL A 174 -1.09 -2.21 9.74
C VAL A 174 -0.92 -0.97 8.87
N HIS A 175 -1.45 0.15 9.36
CA HIS A 175 -1.28 1.46 8.76
C HIS A 175 -0.06 2.13 9.37
N VAL A 176 0.95 2.41 8.54
CA VAL A 176 2.18 3.05 8.99
C VAL A 176 2.14 4.51 8.57
N HIS A 177 1.75 5.38 9.50
CA HIS A 177 1.62 6.82 9.27
C HIS A 177 2.96 7.50 9.51
N LEU A 178 3.53 8.06 8.45
CA LEU A 178 4.87 8.64 8.49
C LEU A 178 4.91 10.01 7.88
N LYS A 179 5.88 10.80 8.32
CA LYS A 179 6.32 12.00 7.61
C LYS A 179 6.99 11.61 6.30
N ASN A 180 6.63 12.23 5.18
CA ASN A 180 7.28 12.07 3.89
C ASN A 180 8.60 12.88 3.85
N SER A 181 9.50 12.59 4.79
CA SER A 181 10.79 13.24 4.95
C SER A 181 11.89 12.22 5.24
N ILE A 182 13.12 12.65 5.08
CA ILE A 182 14.33 11.86 5.34
C ILE A 182 14.99 12.31 6.64
N SER A 183 14.61 13.48 7.13
CA SER A 183 15.01 14.10 8.39
C SER A 183 13.80 14.53 9.20
#